data_AF-A0A1G2YXC9-F1
#
_entry.id   AF-A0A1G2YXC9-F1
#
_cell.length_a   1.000
_cell.length_b   1.000
_cell.length_c   1.000
_cell.angle_alpha   90.00
_cell.angle_beta   90.00
_cell.angle_gamma   90.00
#
_symmetry.space_group_name_H-M   'P 1'
#
loop_
_entity.id
_entity.type
_entity.pdbx_description
1 polymer ?
#
loop_
_entity_poly.entity_id
_entity_poly.type
_entity_poly.pdbx_seq_one_letter_code
_entity_poly.pdbx_strand_id
1 'polypeptide(L)'
;MRRWFTVLSIVTLGVASCAVESEKKVAEPVTVREADMDVNDVELAPPGPLDDEWCRSLVGAWEVFAESDLADYKGWVKGTGVMEAEMGLGGQFLVIRKEGRITEISDEYLRHLKEDLHSSEQDIEALRNMTFGDIELHSIDPRTGQVVAYLFDSWRCVAEGAGTREGDKETIQWKWSLAGRGTSVRTTERVGNDKLAVVEKYSLPDGGTMEDRIRMVRKRSVPSDSSEFAAATTR
;
A
#
# COMPACT_ATOMS: atom_id res chain seq x y z
N MET A 1 -29.11 0.45 26.25
CA MET A 1 -27.84 -0.09 25.71
C MET A 1 -27.76 0.16 24.20
N ARG A 2 -27.67 1.43 23.79
CA ARG A 2 -27.67 1.91 22.39
C ARG A 2 -26.94 3.25 22.46
N ARG A 3 -25.67 3.33 22.05
CA ARG A 3 -24.87 4.56 21.78
C ARG A 3 -23.34 4.37 21.74
N TRP A 4 -22.81 3.14 21.78
CA TRP A 4 -21.36 2.90 21.89
C TRP A 4 -20.65 2.52 20.59
N PHE A 5 -21.34 2.55 19.43
CA PHE A 5 -20.76 2.10 18.15
C PHE A 5 -20.31 3.22 17.21
N THR A 6 -20.35 4.50 17.63
CA THR A 6 -20.12 5.64 16.72
C THR A 6 -18.74 6.30 16.87
N VAL A 7 -17.98 5.96 17.93
CA VAL A 7 -16.73 6.69 18.25
C VAL A 7 -15.47 5.96 17.74
N LEU A 8 -15.56 4.67 17.39
CA LEU A 8 -14.42 3.88 16.92
C LEU A 8 -14.28 3.85 15.38
N SER A 9 -14.98 4.73 14.67
CA SER A 9 -15.10 4.68 13.21
C SER A 9 -14.29 5.75 12.48
N ILE A 10 -13.72 6.76 13.13
CA ILE A 10 -13.19 7.95 12.43
C ILE A 10 -11.65 7.97 12.37
N VAL A 11 -10.99 6.96 12.97
CA VAL A 11 -9.54 6.90 13.04
C VAL A 11 -9.04 5.70 12.26
N THR A 12 -9.08 5.85 10.95
CA THR A 12 -8.48 4.93 10.02
C THR A 12 -7.86 5.75 8.91
N LEU A 13 -6.65 5.38 8.51
CA LEU A 13 -6.08 5.77 7.22
C LEU A 13 -6.85 5.06 6.07
N GLY A 14 -8.17 5.23 6.07
CA GLY A 14 -9.16 4.51 5.28
C GLY A 14 -10.21 3.85 6.17
N VAL A 15 -11.45 4.38 6.17
CA VAL A 15 -12.72 3.80 6.66
C VAL A 15 -13.31 4.43 7.95
N ALA A 16 -14.05 5.54 7.83
CA ALA A 16 -15.51 5.48 7.84
C ALA A 16 -16.17 6.78 7.38
N SER A 17 -17.01 6.67 6.36
CA SER A 17 -18.27 7.42 6.36
C SER A 17 -19.39 6.40 6.22
N CYS A 18 -20.19 6.29 7.27
CA CYS A 18 -21.44 5.54 7.28
C CYS A 18 -22.56 6.56 7.10
N ALA A 19 -23.07 6.72 5.88
CA ALA A 19 -24.51 6.84 5.58
C ALA A 19 -24.77 7.12 4.09
N VAL A 20 -25.77 6.39 3.56
CA VAL A 20 -26.52 6.61 2.32
C VAL A 20 -25.84 6.22 1.00
N GLU A 21 -26.43 5.21 0.36
CA GLU A 21 -26.31 4.93 -1.07
C GLU A 21 -26.48 6.22 -1.88
N SER A 22 -25.40 6.65 -2.51
CA SER A 22 -25.43 7.62 -3.58
C SER A 22 -24.72 6.98 -4.77
N GLU A 23 -25.48 6.29 -5.60
CA GLU A 23 -25.05 5.93 -6.95
C GLU A 23 -24.61 7.21 -7.67
N LYS A 24 -23.31 7.41 -7.88
CA LYS A 24 -22.84 8.30 -8.95
C LYS A 24 -21.41 8.01 -9.41
N LYS A 25 -21.38 7.57 -10.68
CA LYS A 25 -20.29 7.52 -11.67
C LYS A 25 -18.92 7.07 -11.14
N VAL A 26 -18.82 5.75 -11.05
CA VAL A 26 -17.58 4.97 -11.16
C VAL A 26 -16.79 5.47 -12.38
N ALA A 27 -15.51 5.79 -12.19
CA ALA A 27 -14.57 5.99 -13.29
C ALA A 27 -14.61 4.76 -14.20
N GLU A 28 -14.62 4.95 -15.52
CA GLU A 28 -14.82 3.84 -16.45
C GLU A 28 -13.87 2.67 -16.14
N PRO A 29 -14.39 1.44 -15.97
CA PRO A 29 -13.54 0.29 -15.73
C PRO A 29 -12.58 0.16 -16.91
N VAL A 30 -11.30 -0.08 -16.62
CA VAL A 30 -10.38 -0.61 -17.63
C VAL A 30 -11.03 -1.87 -18.16
N THR A 31 -11.54 -1.80 -19.39
CA THR A 31 -12.21 -2.91 -20.04
C THR A 31 -11.13 -3.92 -20.36
N VAL A 32 -11.11 -5.00 -19.58
CA VAL A 32 -10.38 -6.21 -19.95
C VAL A 32 -10.96 -6.64 -21.29
N ARG A 33 -10.18 -6.52 -22.36
CA ARG A 33 -10.50 -7.21 -23.60
C ARG A 33 -10.35 -8.70 -23.29
N GLU A 34 -11.48 -9.40 -23.17
CA GLU A 34 -11.48 -10.85 -23.29
C GLU A 34 -10.90 -11.17 -24.68
N ALA A 35 -9.69 -11.71 -24.70
CA ALA A 35 -9.17 -12.31 -25.90
C ALA A 35 -9.97 -13.60 -26.14
N ASP A 36 -10.64 -13.69 -27.28
CA ASP A 36 -11.28 -14.94 -27.73
C ASP A 36 -10.20 -16.03 -27.80
N MET A 37 -10.32 -17.07 -26.97
CA MET A 37 -9.38 -18.20 -26.98
C MET A 37 -9.67 -19.14 -28.16
N ASP A 38 -8.65 -19.38 -28.99
CA ASP A 38 -8.55 -20.63 -29.73
C ASP A 38 -8.11 -21.72 -28.74
N VAL A 39 -8.89 -22.81 -28.68
CA VAL A 39 -8.70 -23.93 -27.73
C VAL A 39 -7.36 -24.64 -27.93
N ASN A 40 -6.63 -24.32 -29.00
CA ASN A 40 -5.34 -24.90 -29.35
C ASN A 40 -4.10 -24.19 -28.75
N ASP A 41 -4.23 -23.00 -28.15
CA ASP A 41 -3.10 -22.21 -27.61
C ASP A 41 -2.92 -22.36 -26.07
N VAL A 42 -3.28 -23.51 -25.49
CA VAL A 42 -3.04 -23.76 -24.07
C VAL A 42 -1.57 -24.14 -23.87
N GLU A 43 -0.76 -23.16 -23.46
CA GLU A 43 0.59 -23.42 -22.97
C GLU A 43 0.49 -24.23 -21.66
N LEU A 44 0.92 -25.50 -21.71
CA LEU A 44 0.85 -26.43 -20.57
C LEU A 44 1.99 -26.24 -19.56
N ALA A 45 2.96 -25.38 -19.88
CA ALA A 45 4.07 -25.05 -18.99
C ALA A 45 3.66 -23.91 -18.04
N PRO A 46 4.08 -23.94 -16.77
CA PRO A 46 3.90 -22.79 -15.89
C PRO A 46 4.64 -21.56 -16.46
N PRO A 47 4.14 -20.34 -16.22
CA PRO A 47 4.84 -19.13 -16.65
C PRO A 47 6.24 -19.05 -16.00
N GLY A 48 7.15 -18.42 -16.73
CA GLY A 48 8.49 -18.13 -16.23
C GLY A 48 8.48 -17.19 -15.00
N PRO A 49 9.61 -17.08 -14.29
CA PRO A 49 9.73 -16.16 -13.16
C PRO A 49 9.64 -14.69 -13.61
N LEU A 50 9.25 -13.80 -12.69
CA LEU A 50 9.32 -12.35 -12.80
C LEU A 50 10.80 -11.90 -12.73
N ASP A 51 11.52 -12.03 -13.84
CA ASP A 51 12.94 -11.74 -13.93
C ASP A 51 13.25 -10.39 -14.59
N ASP A 52 12.24 -9.57 -14.81
CA ASP A 52 12.39 -8.24 -15.37
C ASP A 52 13.14 -7.28 -14.41
N GLU A 53 13.72 -6.21 -14.99
CA GLU A 53 14.52 -5.26 -14.23
C GLU A 53 13.72 -4.56 -13.11
N TRP A 54 12.45 -4.27 -13.36
CA TRP A 54 11.58 -3.62 -12.38
C TRP A 54 11.41 -4.51 -11.14
N CYS A 55 10.97 -5.75 -11.33
CA CYS A 55 10.79 -6.73 -10.24
C CYS A 55 12.10 -6.97 -9.48
N ARG A 56 13.24 -7.14 -10.17
CA ARG A 56 14.55 -7.29 -9.51
C ARG A 56 14.95 -6.06 -8.71
N SER A 57 14.64 -4.86 -9.21
CA SER A 57 15.00 -3.62 -8.52
C SER A 57 14.23 -3.41 -7.23
N LEU A 58 13.00 -3.92 -7.13
CA LEU A 58 12.18 -3.79 -5.92
C LEU A 58 12.66 -4.71 -4.79
N VAL A 59 13.23 -5.89 -5.11
CA VAL A 59 13.68 -6.86 -4.11
C VAL A 59 14.67 -6.24 -3.11
N GLY A 60 14.47 -6.54 -1.83
CA GLY A 60 15.26 -6.06 -0.71
C GLY A 60 14.43 -5.24 0.29
N ALA A 61 15.13 -4.63 1.25
CA ALA A 61 14.53 -3.82 2.30
C ALA A 61 14.66 -2.32 2.01
N TRP A 62 13.62 -1.57 2.38
CA TRP A 62 13.46 -0.14 2.11
C TRP A 62 12.98 0.56 3.37
N GLU A 63 13.58 1.70 3.69
CA GLU A 63 13.03 2.65 4.67
C GLU A 63 11.98 3.51 4.00
N VAL A 64 10.84 3.68 4.67
CA VAL A 64 9.65 4.35 4.15
C VAL A 64 9.38 5.63 4.94
N PHE A 65 9.09 6.70 4.22
CA PHE A 65 8.65 7.99 4.77
C PHE A 65 7.39 8.42 4.04
N ALA A 66 6.31 8.63 4.77
CA ALA A 66 4.99 8.93 4.21
C ALA A 66 4.42 10.22 4.79
N GLU A 67 3.67 10.93 3.96
CA GLU A 67 2.84 12.07 4.32
C GLU A 67 1.53 11.96 3.56
N SER A 68 0.42 12.24 4.23
CA SER A 68 -0.92 12.14 3.65
C SER A 68 -1.65 13.48 3.72
N ASP A 69 -2.44 13.74 2.68
CA ASP A 69 -3.38 14.85 2.59
C ASP A 69 -4.81 14.34 2.59
N LEU A 70 -5.69 15.05 3.30
CA LEU A 70 -7.12 15.08 3.00
C LEU A 70 -7.43 16.31 2.12
N ALA A 71 -8.68 16.42 1.69
CA ALA A 71 -9.16 17.56 0.92
C ALA A 71 -8.85 18.89 1.62
N ASP A 72 -9.23 18.99 2.90
CA ASP A 72 -9.12 20.22 3.70
C ASP A 72 -7.89 20.24 4.62
N TYR A 73 -7.21 19.11 4.82
CA TYR A 73 -6.10 18.99 5.77
C TYR A 73 -4.83 18.50 5.07
N LYS A 74 -3.91 19.42 4.79
CA LYS A 74 -2.63 19.12 4.14
C LYS A 74 -1.59 18.66 5.15
N GLY A 75 -0.87 17.58 4.82
CA GLY A 75 0.08 16.93 5.72
C GLY A 75 -0.56 16.54 7.05
N TRP A 76 -1.81 16.08 7.02
CA TRP A 76 -2.59 15.86 8.24
C TRP A 76 -1.96 14.78 9.12
N VAL A 77 -1.26 13.82 8.49
CA VAL A 77 -0.47 12.79 9.16
C VAL A 77 0.82 12.52 8.40
N LYS A 78 1.86 12.16 9.16
CA LYS A 78 3.12 11.61 8.66
C LYS A 78 3.41 10.29 9.33
N GLY A 79 4.12 9.43 8.61
CA GLY A 79 4.52 8.13 9.10
C GLY A 79 5.89 7.70 8.59
N THR A 80 6.42 6.68 9.26
CA THR A 80 7.63 5.99 8.82
C THR A 80 7.46 4.49 8.97
N GLY A 81 8.20 3.72 8.19
CA GLY A 81 8.09 2.29 8.16
C GLY A 81 9.21 1.61 7.40
N VAL A 82 9.02 0.32 7.15
CA VAL A 82 9.88 -0.53 6.35
C VAL A 82 9.01 -1.23 5.31
N MET A 83 9.55 -1.36 4.10
CA MET A 83 9.02 -2.24 3.06
C MET A 83 10.08 -3.29 2.73
N GLU A 84 9.69 -4.56 2.71
CA GLU A 84 10.53 -5.66 2.29
C GLU A 84 9.88 -6.37 1.11
N ALA A 85 10.63 -6.54 0.01
CA ALA A 85 10.17 -7.26 -1.15
C ALA A 85 11.06 -8.47 -1.45
N GLU A 86 10.44 -9.60 -1.77
CA GLU A 86 11.11 -10.84 -2.12
C GLU A 86 10.38 -11.59 -3.24
N MET A 87 11.08 -12.52 -3.89
CA MET A 87 10.49 -13.41 -4.88
C MET A 87 9.86 -14.63 -4.20
N GLY A 88 8.56 -14.80 -4.40
CA GLY A 88 7.77 -15.93 -3.91
C GLY A 88 7.53 -17.00 -4.97
N LEU A 89 7.26 -18.22 -4.50
CA LEU A 89 6.88 -19.41 -5.29
C LEU A 89 7.83 -19.83 -6.42
N GLY A 90 9.09 -19.38 -6.40
CA GLY A 90 10.05 -19.64 -7.48
C GLY A 90 10.23 -18.47 -8.45
N GLY A 91 9.75 -17.28 -8.08
CA GLY A 91 9.85 -16.05 -8.87
C GLY A 91 8.54 -15.62 -9.52
N GLN A 92 7.46 -16.39 -9.39
CA GLN A 92 6.17 -16.11 -10.04
C GLN A 92 5.41 -14.97 -9.38
N PHE A 93 5.73 -14.67 -8.12
CA PHE A 93 5.14 -13.57 -7.38
C PHE A 93 6.22 -12.70 -6.76
N LEU A 94 6.04 -11.39 -6.83
CA LEU A 94 6.73 -10.45 -5.96
C LEU A 94 5.88 -10.32 -4.69
N VAL A 95 6.45 -10.72 -3.56
CA VAL A 95 5.82 -10.63 -2.25
C VAL A 95 6.39 -9.40 -1.56
N ILE A 96 5.53 -8.44 -1.24
CA ILE A 96 5.90 -7.19 -0.59
C ILE A 96 5.27 -7.18 0.79
N ARG A 97 6.03 -6.89 1.83
CA ARG A 97 5.53 -6.69 3.20
C ARG A 97 5.87 -5.28 3.64
N LYS A 98 4.93 -4.62 4.29
CA LYS A 98 5.13 -3.28 4.84
C LYS A 98 4.72 -3.25 6.28
N GLU A 99 5.46 -2.51 7.06
CA GLU A 99 5.12 -2.17 8.44
C GLU A 99 5.46 -0.71 8.68
N GLY A 100 4.68 -0.02 9.49
CA GLY A 100 4.99 1.35 9.85
C GLY A 100 4.13 1.86 10.99
N ARG A 101 4.33 3.14 11.28
CA ARG A 101 3.66 3.85 12.37
C ARG A 101 3.51 5.32 12.05
N ILE A 102 2.56 5.94 12.73
CA ILE A 102 2.41 7.39 12.73
C ILE A 102 3.59 8.02 13.49
N THR A 103 4.09 9.14 12.98
CA THR A 103 5.14 9.94 13.61
C THR A 103 4.66 11.33 13.97
N GLU A 104 3.68 11.86 13.24
CA GLU A 104 3.16 13.21 13.42
C GLU A 104 1.70 13.26 12.96
N ILE A 105 0.89 14.05 13.66
CA ILE A 105 -0.46 14.45 13.26
C ILE A 105 -0.48 15.97 13.36
N SER A 106 -0.99 16.64 12.33
CA SER A 106 -1.03 18.10 12.31
C SER A 106 -1.89 18.68 13.45
N ASP A 107 -1.49 19.84 13.97
CA ASP A 107 -2.26 20.55 15.01
C ASP A 107 -3.65 20.98 14.51
N GLU A 108 -3.77 21.27 13.21
CA GLU A 108 -5.04 21.57 12.57
C GLU A 108 -5.99 20.38 12.63
N TYR A 109 -5.52 19.20 12.23
CA TYR A 109 -6.36 17.99 12.29
C TYR A 109 -6.66 17.56 13.73
N LEU A 110 -5.71 17.74 14.66
CA LEU A 110 -5.97 17.50 16.09
C LEU A 110 -7.07 18.42 16.65
N ARG A 111 -7.11 19.69 16.22
CA ARG A 111 -8.22 20.59 16.58
C ARG A 111 -9.53 20.11 15.99
N HIS A 112 -9.56 19.76 14.71
CA HIS A 112 -10.76 19.19 14.07
C HIS A 112 -11.28 17.95 14.82
N LEU A 113 -10.40 17.02 15.19
CA LEU A 113 -10.76 15.83 15.96
C LEU A 113 -11.42 16.17 17.30
N LYS A 114 -10.96 17.20 18.01
CA LYS A 114 -11.49 17.60 19.32
C LYS A 114 -12.74 18.46 19.21
N GLU A 115 -12.72 19.45 18.33
CA GLU A 115 -13.73 20.51 18.26
C GLU A 115 -14.94 20.07 17.45
N ASP A 116 -14.73 19.42 16.31
CA ASP A 116 -15.81 19.08 15.37
C ASP A 116 -16.27 17.62 15.52
N LEU A 117 -15.32 16.71 15.76
CA LEU A 117 -15.60 15.28 15.90
C LEU A 117 -15.76 14.82 17.34
N HIS A 118 -15.44 15.69 18.32
CA HIS A 118 -15.52 15.41 19.76
C HIS A 118 -14.81 14.11 20.18
N SER A 119 -13.68 13.81 19.53
CA SER A 119 -12.84 12.65 19.83
C SER A 119 -12.29 12.73 21.24
N SER A 120 -12.25 11.61 21.94
CA SER A 120 -11.66 11.58 23.28
C SER A 120 -10.13 11.66 23.23
N GLU A 121 -9.49 12.10 24.31
CA GLU A 121 -8.03 12.04 24.41
C GLU A 121 -7.50 10.60 24.28
N GLN A 122 -8.30 9.60 24.69
CA GLN A 122 -7.95 8.20 24.50
C GLN A 122 -7.91 7.82 23.01
N ASP A 123 -8.87 8.29 22.21
CA ASP A 123 -8.91 8.01 20.78
C ASP A 123 -7.76 8.71 20.04
N ILE A 124 -7.45 9.94 20.44
CA ILE A 124 -6.32 10.70 19.87
C ILE A 124 -4.99 10.04 20.22
N GLU A 125 -4.82 9.56 21.44
CA GLU A 125 -3.62 8.82 21.83
C GLU A 125 -3.51 7.47 21.13
N ALA A 126 -4.64 6.79 20.90
CA ALA A 126 -4.66 5.58 20.08
C ALA A 126 -4.23 5.86 18.63
N LEU A 127 -4.70 6.98 18.04
CA LEU A 127 -4.26 7.42 16.70
C LEU A 127 -2.75 7.68 16.68
N ARG A 128 -2.20 8.40 17.66
CA ARG A 128 -0.76 8.71 17.72
C ARG A 128 0.13 7.48 17.80
N ASN A 129 -0.35 6.43 18.47
CA ASN A 129 0.40 5.19 18.65
C ASN A 129 0.04 4.12 17.60
N MET A 130 -0.72 4.49 16.58
CA MET A 130 -1.16 3.56 15.56
C MET A 130 0.01 3.01 14.75
N THR A 131 0.04 1.69 14.64
CA THR A 131 0.87 0.95 13.71
C THR A 131 0.03 0.40 12.57
N PHE A 132 0.63 0.24 11.40
CA PHE A 132 0.01 -0.34 10.22
C PHE A 132 0.95 -1.38 9.63
N GLY A 133 0.38 -2.41 9.04
CA GLY A 133 1.13 -3.36 8.23
C GLY A 133 0.28 -3.95 7.13
N ASP A 134 0.91 -4.29 6.02
CA ASP A 134 0.28 -4.95 4.89
C ASP A 134 1.20 -5.99 4.24
N ILE A 135 0.58 -6.88 3.48
CA ILE A 135 1.24 -7.77 2.55
C ILE A 135 0.59 -7.62 1.18
N GLU A 136 1.42 -7.53 0.16
CA GLU A 136 1.01 -7.49 -1.24
C GLU A 136 1.63 -8.64 -2.02
N LEU A 137 0.86 -9.19 -2.93
CA LEU A 137 1.27 -10.22 -3.87
C LEU A 137 1.07 -9.65 -5.27
N HIS A 138 2.17 -9.50 -6.02
CA HIS A 138 2.14 -8.98 -7.39
C HIS A 138 2.58 -10.08 -8.35
N SER A 139 1.92 -10.15 -9.51
CA SER A 139 2.30 -11.02 -10.62
C SER A 139 1.92 -10.37 -11.96
N ILE A 140 2.18 -11.07 -13.06
CA ILE A 140 1.79 -10.68 -14.42
C ILE A 140 0.80 -11.70 -14.94
N ASP A 141 -0.33 -11.24 -15.50
CA ASP A 141 -1.19 -12.12 -16.30
C ASP A 141 -0.42 -12.48 -17.58
N PRO A 142 -0.07 -13.76 -17.82
CA PRO A 142 0.72 -14.16 -18.97
C PRO A 142 0.00 -13.92 -20.31
N ARG A 143 -1.33 -13.74 -20.30
CA ARG A 143 -2.13 -13.51 -21.51
C ARG A 143 -2.12 -12.05 -21.94
N THR A 144 -2.10 -11.13 -20.99
CA THR A 144 -2.27 -9.69 -21.25
C THR A 144 -1.01 -8.88 -20.96
N GLY A 145 -0.07 -9.43 -20.20
CA GLY A 145 1.10 -8.71 -19.69
C GLY A 145 0.76 -7.68 -18.60
N GLN A 146 -0.50 -7.64 -18.12
CA GLN A 146 -0.92 -6.71 -17.08
C GLN A 146 -0.43 -7.15 -15.71
N VAL A 147 -0.15 -6.16 -14.85
CA VAL A 147 0.11 -6.41 -13.43
C VAL A 147 -1.20 -6.81 -12.76
N VAL A 148 -1.17 -7.91 -12.03
CA VAL A 148 -2.25 -8.36 -11.14
C VAL A 148 -1.70 -8.36 -9.73
N ALA A 149 -2.41 -7.72 -8.81
CA ALA A 149 -1.97 -7.62 -7.42
C ALA A 149 -3.10 -7.87 -6.42
N TYR A 150 -2.73 -8.36 -5.25
CA TYR A 150 -3.62 -8.49 -4.09
C TYR A 150 -2.95 -7.89 -2.87
N LEU A 151 -3.69 -7.11 -2.08
CA LEU A 151 -3.22 -6.48 -0.85
C LEU A 151 -4.10 -6.90 0.32
N PHE A 152 -3.46 -7.21 1.46
CA PHE A 152 -4.11 -7.52 2.72
C PHE A 152 -3.45 -6.71 3.84
N ASP A 153 -4.23 -5.98 4.63
CA ASP A 153 -3.68 -5.14 5.71
C ASP A 153 -4.08 -5.60 7.12
N SER A 154 -3.43 -5.01 8.12
CA SER A 154 -3.67 -5.25 9.55
C SER A 154 -5.04 -4.77 10.03
N TRP A 155 -5.77 -4.02 9.21
CA TRP A 155 -7.13 -3.54 9.44
C TRP A 155 -8.18 -4.46 8.83
N ARG A 156 -7.76 -5.58 8.24
CA ARG A 156 -8.62 -6.53 7.51
C ARG A 156 -9.28 -5.90 6.28
N CYS A 157 -8.62 -4.91 5.68
CA CYS A 157 -8.91 -4.48 4.33
C CYS A 157 -8.27 -5.46 3.34
N VAL A 158 -8.95 -5.62 2.20
CA VAL A 158 -8.44 -6.41 1.08
C VAL A 158 -8.61 -5.58 -0.18
N ALA A 159 -7.58 -5.54 -1.03
CA ALA A 159 -7.68 -4.88 -2.33
C ALA A 159 -7.22 -5.79 -3.47
N GLU A 160 -7.94 -5.68 -4.58
CA GLU A 160 -7.58 -6.31 -5.86
C GLU A 160 -7.04 -5.23 -6.79
N GLY A 161 -5.87 -5.47 -7.37
CA GLY A 161 -5.11 -4.53 -8.18
C GLY A 161 -4.99 -4.99 -9.63
N ALA A 162 -5.25 -4.08 -10.56
CA ALA A 162 -4.93 -4.25 -11.97
C ALA A 162 -4.07 -3.07 -12.43
N GLY A 163 -2.96 -3.34 -13.11
CA GLY A 163 -1.99 -2.31 -13.41
C GLY A 163 -1.17 -2.51 -14.68
N THR A 164 -0.37 -1.50 -14.98
CA THR A 164 0.58 -1.48 -16.10
C THR A 164 1.96 -1.05 -15.61
N ARG A 165 2.99 -1.44 -16.36
CA ARG A 165 4.37 -0.99 -16.16
C ARG A 165 4.88 -0.34 -17.43
N GLU A 166 5.55 0.79 -17.27
CA GLU A 166 6.16 1.56 -18.34
C GLU A 166 7.53 2.07 -17.86
N GLY A 167 8.60 1.35 -18.23
CA GLY A 167 9.97 1.68 -17.81
C GLY A 167 10.13 1.66 -16.29
N ASP A 168 10.42 2.83 -15.71
CA ASP A 168 10.64 3.04 -14.28
C ASP A 168 9.36 3.31 -13.49
N LYS A 169 8.19 3.03 -14.05
CA LYS A 169 6.91 3.38 -13.43
C LYS A 169 5.92 2.22 -13.51
N GLU A 170 5.28 1.93 -12.39
CA GLU A 170 4.13 1.04 -12.28
C GLU A 170 2.91 1.83 -11.81
N THR A 171 1.76 1.59 -12.42
CA THR A 171 0.48 2.17 -12.00
C THR A 171 -0.52 1.07 -11.77
N ILE A 172 -1.07 0.98 -10.56
CA ILE A 172 -2.08 -0.02 -10.16
C ILE A 172 -3.35 0.71 -9.75
N GLN A 173 -4.47 0.29 -10.31
CA GLN A 173 -5.80 0.64 -9.84
C GLN A 173 -6.26 -0.42 -8.86
N TRP A 174 -6.58 -0.01 -7.64
CA TRP A 174 -7.01 -0.87 -6.56
C TRP A 174 -8.52 -0.75 -6.34
N LYS A 175 -9.17 -1.90 -6.20
CA LYS A 175 -10.55 -2.03 -5.74
C LYS A 175 -10.56 -2.61 -4.33
N TRP A 176 -11.00 -1.80 -3.37
CA TRP A 176 -11.00 -2.18 -1.96
C TRP A 176 -12.27 -2.91 -1.55
N SER A 177 -12.14 -3.81 -0.57
CA SER A 177 -13.19 -4.66 -0.04
C SER A 177 -12.97 -5.00 1.44
N LEU A 178 -13.93 -5.71 2.03
CA LEU A 178 -14.04 -6.02 3.46
C LEU A 178 -14.09 -4.75 4.31
N ALA A 179 -13.13 -4.55 5.21
CA ALA A 179 -13.04 -3.31 5.98
C ALA A 179 -12.75 -2.13 5.06
N GLY A 180 -11.91 -2.32 4.04
CA GLY A 180 -11.57 -1.31 3.04
C GLY A 180 -12.74 -0.98 2.12
N ARG A 181 -12.80 0.28 1.65
CA ARG A 181 -13.88 0.79 0.79
C ARG A 181 -13.33 1.70 -0.30
N GLY A 182 -14.06 1.74 -1.41
CA GLY A 182 -13.75 2.63 -2.54
C GLY A 182 -12.67 2.07 -3.46
N THR A 183 -11.97 2.99 -4.11
CA THR A 183 -10.88 2.68 -5.03
C THR A 183 -9.68 3.56 -4.73
N SER A 184 -8.50 3.10 -5.13
CA SER A 184 -7.32 3.96 -5.18
C SER A 184 -6.55 3.74 -6.46
N VAL A 185 -5.73 4.73 -6.82
CA VAL A 185 -4.75 4.61 -7.89
C VAL A 185 -3.39 4.86 -7.28
N ARG A 186 -2.52 3.85 -7.31
CA ARG A 186 -1.14 3.95 -6.86
C ARG A 186 -0.21 4.04 -8.06
N THR A 187 0.66 5.02 -8.06
CA THR A 187 1.82 5.11 -8.95
C THR A 187 3.08 4.91 -8.12
N THR A 188 3.89 3.94 -8.50
CA THR A 188 5.24 3.71 -7.96
C THR A 188 6.25 4.04 -9.05
N GLU A 189 7.24 4.86 -8.75
CA GLU A 189 8.26 5.29 -9.70
C GLU A 189 9.67 5.10 -9.11
N ARG A 190 10.57 4.51 -9.90
CA ARG A 190 11.99 4.42 -9.61
C ARG A 190 12.68 5.72 -10.00
N VAL A 191 12.91 6.58 -9.01
CA VAL A 191 13.53 7.90 -9.18
C VAL A 191 15.04 7.89 -8.95
N GLY A 192 15.61 6.70 -8.77
CA GLY A 192 17.04 6.43 -8.66
C GLY A 192 17.31 4.98 -8.24
N ASN A 193 18.57 4.54 -8.30
CA ASN A 193 18.92 3.13 -8.03
C ASN A 193 18.45 2.60 -6.66
N ASP A 194 18.48 3.49 -5.65
CA ASP A 194 18.11 3.19 -4.26
C ASP A 194 16.98 4.10 -3.76
N LYS A 195 16.14 4.61 -4.68
CA LYS A 195 15.05 5.53 -4.34
C LYS A 195 13.79 5.22 -5.13
N LEU A 196 12.68 5.11 -4.40
CA LEU A 196 11.34 5.04 -4.98
C LEU A 196 10.52 6.24 -4.52
N ALA A 197 9.64 6.71 -5.39
CA ALA A 197 8.56 7.62 -5.06
C ALA A 197 7.23 6.90 -5.29
N VAL A 198 6.31 7.01 -4.35
CA VAL A 198 4.95 6.49 -4.51
C VAL A 198 3.96 7.62 -4.26
N VAL A 199 2.96 7.70 -5.13
CA VAL A 199 1.76 8.51 -4.91
C VAL A 199 0.57 7.59 -4.98
N GLU A 200 -0.29 7.63 -3.96
CA GLU A 200 -1.55 6.91 -3.97
C GLU A 200 -2.71 7.86 -3.71
N LYS A 201 -3.69 7.83 -4.61
CA LYS A 201 -4.90 8.66 -4.49
C LYS A 201 -6.08 7.78 -4.21
N TYR A 202 -6.76 8.01 -3.11
CA TYR A 202 -7.95 7.29 -2.68
C TYR A 202 -9.21 8.10 -3.00
N SER A 203 -10.23 7.41 -3.53
CA SER A 203 -11.60 7.90 -3.57
C SER A 203 -12.34 7.42 -2.33
N LEU A 204 -12.66 8.34 -1.43
CA LEU A 204 -13.30 8.01 -0.16
C LEU A 204 -14.83 7.86 -0.34
N PRO A 205 -15.51 7.08 0.53
CA PRO A 205 -16.94 6.85 0.41
C PRO A 205 -17.83 8.10 0.51
N ASP A 206 -17.34 9.17 1.14
CA ASP A 206 -18.03 10.46 1.26
C ASP A 206 -17.86 11.36 0.01
N GLY A 207 -17.20 10.87 -1.03
CA GLY A 207 -16.85 11.63 -2.23
C GLY A 207 -15.60 12.49 -2.07
N GLY A 208 -14.97 12.47 -0.89
CA GLY A 208 -13.69 13.09 -0.63
C GLY A 208 -12.53 12.35 -1.29
N THR A 209 -11.35 12.98 -1.23
CA THR A 209 -10.10 12.36 -1.70
C THR A 209 -9.04 12.41 -0.62
N MET A 210 -8.21 11.38 -0.59
CA MET A 210 -6.98 11.33 0.20
C MET A 210 -5.82 11.08 -0.76
N GLU A 211 -4.69 11.74 -0.53
CA GLU A 211 -3.47 11.51 -1.30
C GLU A 211 -2.31 11.21 -0.36
N ASP A 212 -1.68 10.06 -0.58
CA ASP A 212 -0.45 9.68 0.08
C ASP A 212 0.74 9.99 -0.83
N ARG A 213 1.77 10.58 -0.25
CA ARG A 213 3.07 10.80 -0.88
C ARG A 213 4.13 10.10 -0.05
N ILE A 214 4.80 9.14 -0.69
CA ILE A 214 5.73 8.26 -0.02
C ILE A 214 7.08 8.34 -0.74
N ARG A 215 8.14 8.41 0.06
CA ARG A 215 9.52 8.27 -0.40
C ARG A 215 10.11 7.05 0.25
N MET A 216 10.77 6.22 -0.55
CA MET A 216 11.48 5.04 -0.05
C MET A 216 12.95 5.13 -0.40
N VAL A 217 13.79 4.71 0.53
CA VAL A 217 15.24 4.64 0.35
C VAL A 217 15.70 3.24 0.69
N ARG A 218 16.55 2.63 -0.14
CA ARG A 218 17.04 1.28 0.13
C ARG A 218 17.77 1.26 1.47
N LYS A 219 17.41 0.31 2.33
CA LYS A 219 18.10 0.09 3.60
C LYS A 219 19.47 -0.48 3.27
N ARG A 220 20.53 0.24 3.63
CA ARG A 220 21.89 -0.27 3.48
C ARG A 220 22.03 -1.49 4.38
N SER A 221 22.41 -2.63 3.82
CA SER A 221 22.84 -3.75 4.65
C SER A 221 24.04 -3.29 5.47
N VAL A 222 23.92 -3.33 6.79
CA VAL A 222 25.11 -3.54 7.61
C VAL A 222 25.52 -4.98 7.28
N PRO A 223 26.74 -5.24 6.79
CA PRO A 223 27.21 -6.61 6.62
C PRO A 223 26.95 -7.35 7.93
N SER A 224 26.21 -8.46 7.88
CA SER A 224 26.09 -9.35 9.04
C SER A 224 27.45 -10.01 9.23
N ASP A 225 28.37 -9.30 9.88
CA ASP A 225 29.68 -9.85 10.21
C ASP A 225 29.51 -10.78 11.41
N SER A 226 29.03 -11.99 11.14
CA SER A 226 29.10 -13.11 12.07
C SER A 226 30.47 -13.80 12.05
N SER A 227 31.51 -13.13 11.52
CA SER A 227 32.87 -13.68 11.42
C SER A 227 33.91 -13.09 12.39
N GLU A 228 33.59 -12.05 13.16
CA GLU A 228 34.58 -11.38 14.03
C GLU A 228 34.77 -11.95 15.45
N PHE A 229 34.14 -13.09 15.80
CA PHE A 229 34.32 -13.74 17.12
C PHE A 229 34.92 -15.15 17.08
N ALA A 230 35.85 -15.42 16.15
CA ALA A 230 36.57 -16.71 16.10
C ALA A 230 38.11 -16.60 16.11
N ALA A 231 38.69 -15.44 16.42
CA ALA A 231 40.16 -15.29 16.44
C ALA A 231 40.66 -14.46 17.63
N ALA A 232 40.33 -14.86 18.85
CA ALA A 232 40.98 -14.37 20.06
C ALA A 232 41.09 -15.47 21.14
N THR A 233 41.63 -16.63 20.77
CA THR A 233 42.14 -17.60 21.76
C THR A 233 43.24 -18.49 21.19
N THR A 234 44.33 -17.88 20.71
CA THR A 234 45.62 -18.58 20.68
C THR A 234 46.75 -17.56 20.71
N ARG A 235 47.24 -17.24 21.92
CA ARG A 235 48.65 -17.03 22.27
C ARG A 235 48.76 -16.81 23.77
#